data_AF-A0A1G3QY53-F1
#
_entry.id   AF-A0A1G3QY53-F1
#
_cell.length_a   1.000
_cell.length_b   1.000
_cell.length_c   1.000
_cell.angle_alpha   90.00
_cell.angle_beta   90.00
_cell.angle_gamma   90.00
#
_symmetry.space_group_name_H-M   'P 1'
#
loop_
_entity.id
_entity.type
_entity.pdbx_description
1 polymer ?
#
loop_
_entity_poly.entity_id
_entity_poly.type
_entity_poly.pdbx_seq_one_letter_code
_entity_poly.pdbx_strand_id
1 'polypeptide(L)' 'MLSEPLCSRHQDKPGGYYCMKYAEYLCEKCASCRDPKGYCKFRTACIINAIGRQKMKKTPYLDF' A
#
# COMPACT_ATOMS: atom_id res chain seq x y z
N MET A 1 12.28 19.98 13.83
CA MET A 1 11.66 18.66 14.11
C MET A 1 10.80 18.30 12.92
N LEU A 2 11.03 17.16 12.27
CA LEU A 2 10.14 16.67 11.21
C LEU A 2 9.13 15.73 11.86
N SER A 3 7.86 16.10 11.83
CA SER A 3 6.76 15.19 12.20
C SER A 3 6.70 14.05 11.19
N GLU A 4 6.78 12.80 11.64
CA GLU A 4 6.63 11.66 10.75
C GLU A 4 5.24 11.67 10.09
N PRO A 5 5.13 11.43 8.78
CA PRO A 5 3.85 11.43 8.10
C PRO A 5 3.00 10.27 8.63
N LEU A 6 1.77 10.56 9.05
CA LEU A 6 0.83 9.53 9.52
C LEU A 6 0.26 8.73 8.35
N CYS A 7 -0.15 7.49 8.64
CA CYS A 7 -0.86 6.65 7.69
C CYS A 7 -2.23 7.26 7.36
N SER A 8 -2.53 7.46 6.08
CA SER A 8 -3.80 8.04 5.60
C SER A 8 -5.06 7.21 5.94
N ARG A 9 -4.89 6.02 6.52
CA ARG A 9 -5.97 5.14 7.04
C ARG A 9 -5.90 4.90 8.54
N HIS A 10 -4.87 5.39 9.22
CA HIS A 10 -4.58 5.16 10.64
C HIS A 10 -3.90 6.40 11.22
N GLN A 11 -4.68 7.28 11.84
CA GLN A 11 -4.16 8.50 12.50
C GLN A 11 -3.29 8.18 13.73
N ASP A 12 -3.32 6.93 14.20
CA ASP A 12 -2.53 6.41 15.32
C ASP A 12 -1.18 5.79 14.91
N LYS A 13 -0.83 5.75 13.61
CA LYS A 13 0.38 5.05 13.11
C LYS A 13 1.20 5.88 12.13
N PRO A 14 2.54 5.85 12.21
CA PRO A 14 3.40 6.39 11.17
C PRO A 14 3.21 5.63 9.84
N GLY A 15 3.26 6.37 8.74
CA GLY A 15 3.13 5.86 7.39
C GLY A 15 4.49 5.56 6.77
N GLY A 16 5.06 4.40 7.10
CA GLY A 16 6.39 3.99 6.62
C GLY A 16 6.54 3.76 5.10
N TYR A 17 5.44 3.74 4.33
CA TYR A 17 5.49 3.58 2.87
C TYR A 17 4.73 4.68 2.13
N TYR A 18 5.32 5.22 1.07
CA TYR A 18 4.69 6.26 0.23
C TYR A 18 4.13 5.71 -1.09
N CYS A 19 2.90 6.09 -1.41
CA CYS A 19 2.20 5.71 -2.64
C CYS A 19 2.23 6.84 -3.67
N MET A 20 3.19 6.79 -4.61
CA MET A 20 3.34 7.81 -5.65
C MET A 20 2.11 8.01 -6.58
N LYS A 21 1.17 7.05 -6.66
CA LYS A 21 -0.07 7.20 -7.49
C LYS A 21 -1.08 8.15 -6.86
N TYR A 22 -1.18 8.16 -5.52
CA TYR A 22 -2.21 8.90 -4.78
C TYR A 22 -1.62 9.90 -3.78
N ALA A 23 -0.29 10.06 -3.74
CA ALA A 23 0.44 10.89 -2.78
C ALA A 23 0.08 10.63 -1.30
N GLU A 24 -0.25 9.37 -0.97
CA GLU A 24 -0.65 8.94 0.38
C GLU A 24 0.47 8.16 1.08
N TYR A 25 0.58 8.29 2.40
CA TYR A 25 1.45 7.47 3.25
C TYR A 25 0.65 6.34 3.90
N LEU A 26 1.23 5.14 3.97
CA LEU A 26 0.58 3.93 4.47
C LEU A 26 1.49 3.19 5.44
N CYS A 27 0.94 2.70 6.55
CA CYS A 27 1.62 1.78 7.46
C CYS A 27 1.64 0.34 6.89
N GLU A 28 2.48 -0.54 7.45
CA GLU A 28 2.64 -1.95 7.04
C GLU A 28 1.31 -2.73 6.87
N LYS A 29 0.36 -2.52 7.79
CA LYS A 29 -0.97 -3.14 7.71
C LYS A 29 -1.71 -2.67 6.44
N CYS A 30 -1.73 -1.35 6.20
CA CYS A 30 -2.41 -0.72 5.07
C CYS A 30 -1.64 -0.75 3.75
N ALA A 31 -0.36 -1.16 3.75
CA ALA A 31 0.47 -1.32 2.56
C ALA A 31 -0.11 -2.42 1.65
N SER A 32 -1.06 -2.01 0.82
CA SER A 32 -1.65 -2.70 -0.33
C SER A 32 -2.22 -1.64 -1.27
N CYS A 33 -2.07 -1.83 -2.58
CA CYS A 33 -2.60 -0.90 -3.57
C CYS A 33 -4.13 -0.81 -3.46
N ARG A 34 -4.67 0.42 -3.34
CA ARG A 34 -6.11 0.69 -3.36
C ARG A 34 -6.78 0.18 -4.64
N ASP A 35 -6.05 0.28 -5.75
CA ASP A 35 -6.44 -0.20 -7.06
C ASP A 35 -5.35 -1.12 -7.62
N PRO A 36 -5.46 -2.44 -7.42
CA PRO A 36 -4.47 -3.39 -7.90
C PRO A 36 -4.66 -3.79 -9.36
N LYS A 37 -5.83 -3.56 -9.98
CA LYS A 37 -6.11 -3.95 -11.38
C LYS A 37 -5.88 -2.81 -12.37
N GLY A 38 -6.10 -1.56 -11.98
CA GLY A 38 -5.89 -0.39 -12.82
C GLY A 38 -4.42 0.01 -13.01
N TYR A 39 -4.19 0.79 -14.07
CA TYR A 39 -2.87 1.27 -14.46
C TYR A 39 -2.19 2.12 -13.37
N CYS A 40 -0.86 2.02 -13.31
CA CYS A 40 -0.02 2.83 -12.45
C CYS A 40 1.39 2.90 -13.05
N LYS A 41 1.84 4.10 -13.45
CA LYS A 41 3.18 4.28 -14.05
C LYS A 41 4.34 3.89 -13.12
N PHE A 42 4.11 3.91 -11.80
CA PHE A 42 5.10 3.58 -10.78
C PHE A 42 5.10 2.10 -10.34
N ARG A 43 4.32 1.22 -11.00
CA ARG A 43 3.97 -0.10 -10.47
C ARG A 43 5.17 -1.03 -10.23
N THR A 44 6.19 -0.92 -11.06
CA THR A 44 7.44 -1.71 -11.02
C THR A 44 8.30 -1.38 -9.80
N ALA A 45 8.40 -0.09 -9.43
CA ALA A 45 9.17 0.39 -8.28
C ALA A 45 8.35 0.48 -6.96
N CYS A 46 7.05 0.19 -7.00
CA CYS A 46 6.16 0.41 -5.87
C CYS A 46 6.24 -0.72 -4.82
N ILE A 47 6.89 -0.45 -3.68
CA ILE A 47 6.99 -1.37 -2.53
C ILE A 47 5.60 -1.81 -2.02
N ILE A 48 4.63 -0.88 -1.98
CA ILE A 48 3.24 -1.17 -1.58
C ILE A 48 2.57 -2.22 -2.49
N ASN A 49 2.91 -2.23 -3.79
CA ASN A 49 2.44 -3.26 -4.73
C ASN A 49 3.12 -4.62 -4.45
N ALA A 50 4.42 -4.63 -4.15
CA ALA A 50 5.13 -5.85 -3.80
C ALA A 50 4.55 -6.50 -2.52
N ILE A 51 4.37 -5.71 -1.45
CA ILE A 51 3.75 -6.15 -0.19
C ILE A 51 2.31 -6.64 -0.44
N GLY A 52 1.49 -5.87 -1.18
CA GLY A 52 0.11 -6.25 -1.51
C GLY A 52 0.02 -7.58 -2.29
N ARG A 53 0.93 -7.80 -3.25
CA ARG A 53 1.01 -9.07 -4.01
C ARG A 53 1.41 -10.26 -3.14
N GLN A 54 2.32 -10.08 -2.18
CA GLN A 54 2.67 -11.14 -1.22
C GLN A 54 1.48 -11.53 -0.33
N LYS A 55 0.67 -10.56 0.11
CA LYS A 55 -0.56 -10.81 0.88
C LYS A 55 -1.59 -11.64 0.09
N MET A 56 -1.82 -11.32 -1.18
CA MET A 56 -2.80 -12.04 -2.02
C MET A 56 -2.44 -13.50 -2.31
N LYS A 57 -1.15 -13.86 -2.38
CA LYS A 57 -0.71 -15.25 -2.64
C LYS A 57 -1.10 -16.25 -1.54
N LYS A 58 -1.57 -15.80 -0.37
CA LYS A 58 -2.01 -16.68 0.73
C LYS A 58 -3.48 -17.12 0.66
N THR A 59 -4.26 -16.59 -0.28
CA THR A 59 -5.65 -17.01 -0.49
C THR A 59 -5.75 -17.73 -1.84
N PRO A 60 -5.77 -19.07 -1.88
CA PRO A 60 -6.14 -19.79 -3.09
C PRO A 60 -7.62 -19.50 -3.37
N TYR A 61 -7.85 -18.77 -4.46
CA TYR A 61 -9.05 -18.70 -5.27
C TYR A 61 -10.29 -19.45 -4.72
N LEU A 62 -11.06 -18.78 -3.85
CA LEU A 62 -12.45 -19.10 -3.56
C LEU A 62 -13.32 -18.01 -4.20
N ASP A 63 -13.38 -18.00 -5.53
CA ASP A 63 -14.55 -17.46 -6.20
C ASP A 63 -15.70 -18.47 -5.95
N PHE A 64 -16.91 -17.94 -5.71
CA PHE A 64 -18.18 -18.67 -5.64
C PHE A 64 -18.99 -18.38 -6.90
#